data_AF-A0A7Y5HGX0-F1
#
_entry.id   AF-A0A7Y5HGX0-F1
#
_cell.length_a   1.000
_cell.length_b   1.000
_cell.length_c   1.000
_cell.angle_alpha   90.00
_cell.angle_beta   90.00
_cell.angle_gamma   90.00
#
_symmetry.space_group_name_H-M   'P 1'
#
loop_
_entity.id
_entity.type
_entity.pdbx_description
1 polymer ?
#
loop_
_entity_poly.entity_id
_entity_poly.type
_entity_poly.pdbx_seq_one_letter_code
_entity_poly.pdbx_strand_id
1 'polypeptide(L)'
;PGEWVGGYSELGVGCESCHGPGLDHVLSGGDPALVLNPRALLDGTPAGALLADDTCARCHTRGEGATLAGSPAPLLYAWNDSFGRPFRPGDEARFWVTPSTDPGDFFGYRDNYLGDAPTPADASDDAFVAARRGWMQGTEHGSGVHSPSVAGSARCFDCHAVHGGGGPSEVVRTSAILPGAKLSDGDGSLCLACHAGTGSFGDIDAADVVAFTKGAASGVPDAVIAHMKDAGMPVDRDAFRPEKTGVGRCSTCHMVSTNTDPRGARTDRAGFEGGAPGGGSHTGLVIWPSASERHGVTNSCNGCHPTGGSDGVDEILAEWAKGDPDGDGRLHGYSPVGTMLGELNASSGQGRRCAECHTTSGYRGIVVEKDLSGLSSDDERLAGIVARAVRMEEGITCAACHGADRFGAFAEGENPLRIPRGEICASCHNGAGIDFDDYRLRGSAVHFPQKEMVAGHAGSEPPLATGTWTDSGHDFLPDSCASCHFDTATPGVKPSHSFQPEVKTCQQCHGSVGSVDIPASGDFDGDGAVEGIQGETTGLLAVLKAAILAADPTVTFDGWGFRKSGVPGLVGAPTPLQRAGYNWETVSQDGSKGLHNGTRAIRLLQQSYRELTGANVPGAVMR
;
A
#
# COMPACT_ATOMS: atom_id res chain seq x y z
N PRO A 1 61.88 -14.16 -35.18
CA PRO A 1 61.30 -13.45 -34.03
C PRO A 1 60.06 -12.65 -34.49
N GLY A 2 58.87 -13.24 -34.32
CA GLY A 2 57.61 -12.54 -34.55
C GLY A 2 57.18 -11.87 -33.25
N GLU A 3 56.94 -10.57 -33.29
CA GLU A 3 56.32 -9.82 -32.20
C GLU A 3 54.83 -10.16 -32.18
N TRP A 4 54.37 -10.76 -31.09
CA TRP A 4 52.94 -10.96 -30.86
C TRP A 4 52.39 -9.69 -30.23
N VAL A 5 51.72 -8.87 -31.04
CA VAL A 5 50.93 -7.74 -30.53
C VAL A 5 49.54 -8.28 -30.21
N GLY A 6 49.25 -8.50 -28.93
CA GLY A 6 47.90 -8.84 -28.48
C GLY A 6 47.03 -7.58 -28.47
N GLY A 7 45.99 -7.54 -29.30
CA GLY A 7 44.94 -6.54 -29.20
C GLY A 7 43.90 -6.98 -28.16
N TYR A 8 43.64 -6.13 -27.16
CA TYR A 8 42.49 -6.27 -26.29
C TYR A 8 41.26 -5.80 -27.07
N SER A 9 40.28 -6.68 -27.26
CA SER A 9 38.96 -6.33 -27.77
C SER A 9 37.98 -6.53 -26.62
N GLU A 10 37.40 -5.45 -26.11
CA GLU A 10 36.29 -5.56 -25.15
C GLU A 10 35.06 -6.09 -25.86
N LEU A 11 34.80 -7.38 -25.66
CA LEU A 11 33.51 -7.98 -25.98
C LEU A 11 32.63 -7.84 -24.73
N GLY A 12 32.09 -6.64 -24.49
CA GLY A 12 31.25 -6.35 -23.32
C GLY A 12 31.08 -4.86 -22.99
N VAL A 13 30.63 -4.56 -21.77
CA VAL A 13 30.61 -3.21 -21.19
C VAL A 13 32.04 -2.81 -20.81
N GLY A 14 32.61 -1.87 -21.56
CA GLY A 14 34.01 -1.49 -21.40
C GLY A 14 34.30 -0.49 -20.28
N CYS A 15 35.59 -0.30 -19.94
CA CYS A 15 36.03 0.73 -18.96
C CYS A 15 35.39 2.09 -19.26
N GLU A 16 35.29 2.41 -20.55
CA GLU A 16 34.78 3.69 -21.01
C GLU A 16 33.31 3.93 -20.70
N SER A 17 32.57 2.84 -20.58
CA SER A 17 31.17 2.90 -20.22
C SER A 17 31.02 3.49 -18.83
N CYS A 18 31.77 3.02 -17.82
CA CYS A 18 31.58 3.48 -16.45
C CYS A 18 32.44 4.70 -16.10
N HIS A 19 33.56 4.89 -16.78
CA HIS A 19 34.59 5.83 -16.35
C HIS A 19 34.91 6.95 -17.36
N GLY A 20 34.26 7.04 -18.52
CA GLY A 20 34.61 8.05 -19.53
C GLY A 20 35.82 7.60 -20.38
N PRO A 21 36.78 8.43 -20.79
CA PRO A 21 37.81 8.04 -21.76
C PRO A 21 38.89 7.09 -21.18
N GLY A 22 38.51 5.85 -20.87
CA GLY A 22 39.36 4.80 -20.32
C GLY A 22 40.54 4.40 -21.21
N LEU A 23 40.41 4.51 -22.54
CA LEU A 23 41.49 4.30 -23.49
C LEU A 23 42.55 5.38 -23.35
N ASP A 24 42.15 6.65 -23.21
CA ASP A 24 43.10 7.76 -23.02
C ASP A 24 43.83 7.63 -21.67
N HIS A 25 43.14 7.17 -20.63
CA HIS A 25 43.76 6.80 -19.37
C HIS A 25 44.85 5.72 -19.54
N VAL A 26 44.58 4.64 -20.27
CA VAL A 26 45.59 3.60 -20.53
C VAL A 26 46.75 4.15 -21.38
N LEU A 27 46.46 4.89 -22.45
CA LEU A 27 47.45 5.42 -23.38
C LEU A 27 48.36 6.50 -22.77
N SER A 28 47.88 7.22 -21.75
CA SER A 28 48.65 8.20 -20.98
C SER A 28 49.53 7.59 -19.88
N GLY A 29 49.58 6.25 -19.77
CA GLY A 29 50.32 5.57 -18.71
C GLY A 29 49.58 5.48 -17.37
N GLY A 30 48.24 5.60 -17.39
CA GLY A 30 47.38 5.45 -16.23
C GLY A 30 47.03 6.75 -15.52
N ASP A 31 46.90 7.87 -16.23
CA ASP A 31 46.54 9.16 -15.62
C ASP A 31 45.12 9.11 -15.01
N PRO A 32 44.96 9.18 -13.68
CA PRO A 32 43.65 9.09 -13.04
C PRO A 32 42.73 10.27 -13.35
N ALA A 33 43.23 11.41 -13.87
CA ALA A 33 42.40 12.53 -14.26
C ALA A 33 41.60 12.28 -15.56
N LEU A 34 41.97 11.26 -16.34
CA LEU A 34 41.29 10.89 -17.59
C LEU A 34 40.18 9.86 -17.41
N VAL A 35 39.94 9.41 -16.17
CA VAL A 35 38.84 8.50 -15.83
C VAL A 35 38.04 9.05 -14.66
N LEU A 36 36.73 9.08 -14.81
CA LEU A 36 35.80 9.48 -13.77
C LEU A 36 35.55 8.31 -12.81
N ASN A 37 35.82 8.52 -11.52
CA ASN A 37 35.24 7.66 -10.49
C ASN A 37 33.82 8.20 -10.17
N PRO A 38 32.74 7.42 -10.35
CA PRO A 38 31.38 7.89 -10.07
C PRO A 38 31.19 8.42 -8.64
N ARG A 39 31.95 7.90 -7.67
CA ARG A 39 31.94 8.41 -6.28
C ARG A 39 32.42 9.86 -6.17
N ALA A 40 33.25 10.33 -7.11
CA ALA A 40 33.71 11.72 -7.15
C ALA A 40 32.62 12.72 -7.59
N LEU A 41 31.50 12.23 -8.12
CA LEU A 41 30.32 13.04 -8.43
C LEU A 41 29.48 13.37 -7.18
N LEU A 42 29.70 12.67 -6.06
CA LEU A 42 29.00 12.96 -4.82
C LEU A 42 29.52 14.27 -4.22
N ASP A 43 28.68 15.30 -4.28
CA ASP A 43 28.94 16.65 -3.74
C ASP A 43 28.06 16.98 -2.52
N GLY A 44 27.33 15.98 -2.01
CA GLY A 44 26.36 16.13 -0.92
C GLY A 44 24.98 16.63 -1.37
N THR A 45 24.78 16.87 -2.67
CA THR A 45 23.50 17.30 -3.24
C THR A 45 22.76 16.14 -3.91
N PRO A 46 21.42 16.22 -4.05
CA PRO A 46 20.65 15.27 -4.87
C PRO A 46 21.10 15.22 -6.35
N ALA A 47 21.62 16.33 -6.89
CA ALA A 47 22.08 16.38 -8.27
C ALA A 47 23.37 15.56 -8.46
N GLY A 48 24.37 15.72 -7.59
CA GLY A 48 25.59 14.91 -7.63
C GLY A 48 25.31 13.41 -7.39
N ALA A 49 24.36 13.12 -6.49
CA ALA A 49 23.84 11.78 -6.24
C ALA A 49 23.21 11.14 -7.50
N LEU A 50 22.34 11.88 -8.21
CA LEU A 50 21.74 11.44 -9.47
C LEU A 50 22.80 11.14 -10.52
N LEU A 51 23.77 12.05 -10.72
CA LEU A 51 24.84 11.86 -11.70
C LEU A 51 25.71 10.63 -11.42
N ALA A 52 25.96 10.35 -10.13
CA ALA A 52 26.71 9.17 -9.71
C ALA A 52 25.95 7.88 -10.08
N ASP A 53 24.65 7.81 -9.79
CA ASP A 53 23.81 6.64 -10.06
C ASP A 53 23.47 6.48 -11.56
N ASP A 54 23.36 7.57 -12.32
CA ASP A 54 23.09 7.58 -13.77
C ASP A 54 24.17 6.83 -14.58
N THR A 55 25.38 6.72 -14.04
CA THR A 55 26.45 5.88 -14.62
C THR A 55 26.02 4.42 -14.77
N CYS A 56 25.25 3.91 -13.80
CA CYS A 56 24.69 2.57 -13.79
C CYS A 56 23.27 2.56 -14.38
N ALA A 57 22.43 3.52 -13.97
CA ALA A 57 21.02 3.55 -14.30
C ALA A 57 20.78 3.63 -15.81
N ARG A 58 21.63 4.29 -16.59
CA ARG A 58 21.48 4.35 -18.06
C ARG A 58 21.42 2.99 -18.78
N CYS A 59 22.00 1.95 -18.19
CA CYS A 59 21.97 0.58 -18.70
C CYS A 59 20.99 -0.30 -17.91
N HIS A 60 20.59 0.15 -16.72
CA HIS A 60 19.72 -0.56 -15.78
C HIS A 60 18.36 0.15 -15.59
N THR A 61 17.93 0.97 -16.55
CA THR A 61 16.65 1.72 -16.51
C THR A 61 15.86 1.40 -17.75
N ARG A 62 14.53 1.27 -17.58
CA ARG A 62 13.59 1.14 -18.70
C ARG A 62 13.19 2.53 -19.19
N GLY A 63 13.44 2.80 -20.47
CA GLY A 63 13.11 4.06 -21.14
C GLY A 63 13.45 4.04 -22.62
N GLU A 64 12.91 5.00 -23.36
CA GLU A 64 13.22 5.21 -24.78
C GLU A 64 14.38 6.23 -24.90
N GLY A 65 15.34 5.97 -25.79
CA GLY A 65 16.36 6.96 -26.14
C GLY A 65 15.72 8.20 -26.79
N ALA A 66 16.27 9.39 -26.56
CA ALA A 66 15.76 10.60 -27.20
C ALA A 66 15.84 10.45 -28.73
N THR A 67 14.71 10.72 -29.42
CA THR A 67 14.47 10.41 -30.84
C THR A 67 15.65 10.74 -31.76
N LEU A 68 15.98 9.81 -32.66
CA LEU A 68 16.88 10.04 -33.80
C LEU A 68 16.10 10.69 -34.96
N ALA A 69 16.58 11.80 -35.50
CA ALA A 69 16.00 12.51 -36.64
C ALA A 69 16.05 11.59 -37.87
N GLY A 70 14.89 11.02 -38.20
CA GLY A 70 14.71 10.10 -39.34
C GLY A 70 14.62 8.61 -38.98
N SER A 71 14.64 8.21 -37.71
CA SER A 71 14.32 6.82 -37.33
C SER A 71 12.83 6.67 -36.99
N PRO A 72 12.15 5.62 -37.51
CA PRO A 72 10.73 5.37 -37.23
C PRO A 72 10.46 4.81 -35.82
N ALA A 73 11.49 4.55 -35.02
CA ALA A 73 11.39 4.05 -33.66
C ALA A 73 12.48 4.68 -32.75
N PRO A 74 12.22 4.84 -31.43
CA PRO A 74 13.23 5.26 -30.47
C PRO A 74 14.38 4.26 -30.38
N LEU A 75 15.59 4.76 -30.10
CA LEU A 75 16.76 3.89 -29.90
C LEU A 75 16.64 3.15 -28.56
N LEU A 76 17.09 1.89 -28.53
CA LEU A 76 17.18 1.05 -27.33
C LEU A 76 18.41 1.37 -26.45
N TYR A 77 19.07 2.51 -26.68
CA TYR A 77 20.23 2.98 -25.90
C TYR A 77 20.21 4.51 -25.75
N ALA A 78 20.86 5.01 -24.69
CA ALA A 78 20.87 6.43 -24.30
C ALA A 78 21.64 7.31 -25.33
N TRP A 79 20.91 7.94 -26.23
CA TRP A 79 21.42 8.83 -27.29
C TRP A 79 20.64 10.15 -27.31
N ASN A 80 21.28 11.24 -27.73
CA ASN A 80 20.59 12.50 -27.97
C ASN A 80 21.12 13.28 -29.17
N ASP A 81 20.20 13.63 -30.06
CA ASP A 81 20.44 14.33 -31.31
C ASP A 81 20.87 15.79 -31.18
N SER A 82 20.38 16.49 -30.15
CA SER A 82 20.80 17.87 -29.88
C SER A 82 22.28 17.96 -29.50
N PHE A 83 22.86 16.85 -29.03
CA PHE A 83 24.27 16.76 -28.65
C PHE A 83 25.09 15.89 -29.61
N GLY A 84 24.43 15.16 -30.52
CA GLY A 84 25.06 14.34 -31.56
C GLY A 84 25.95 13.23 -31.03
N ARG A 85 25.67 12.71 -29.82
CA ARG A 85 26.52 11.73 -29.14
C ARG A 85 25.74 10.87 -28.14
N PRO A 86 26.27 9.69 -27.72
CA PRO A 86 25.68 8.92 -26.65
C PRO A 86 26.00 9.52 -25.28
N PHE A 87 25.33 8.99 -24.25
CA PHE A 87 25.62 9.30 -22.84
C PHE A 87 27.10 9.13 -22.48
N ARG A 88 27.63 10.06 -21.68
CA ARG A 88 28.91 9.95 -21.00
C ARG A 88 28.71 10.12 -19.49
N PRO A 89 29.44 9.36 -18.64
CA PRO A 89 29.42 9.58 -17.19
C PRO A 89 29.62 11.05 -16.83
N GLY A 90 28.71 11.60 -16.02
CA GLY A 90 28.64 13.03 -15.70
C GLY A 90 27.63 13.84 -16.53
N ASP A 91 27.03 13.27 -17.57
CA ASP A 91 25.84 13.83 -18.22
C ASP A 91 24.59 13.62 -17.36
N GLU A 92 23.60 14.52 -17.46
CA GLU A 92 22.28 14.33 -16.84
C GLU A 92 21.42 13.38 -17.69
N ALA A 93 21.04 12.20 -17.17
CA ALA A 93 20.36 11.18 -17.96
C ALA A 93 19.00 11.61 -18.52
N ARG A 94 18.30 12.55 -17.85
CA ARG A 94 16.99 13.09 -18.28
C ARG A 94 16.96 13.63 -19.70
N PHE A 95 18.13 14.02 -20.23
CA PHE A 95 18.18 14.50 -21.60
C PHE A 95 18.30 13.34 -22.60
N TRP A 96 18.93 12.22 -22.22
CA TRP A 96 19.30 11.13 -23.13
C TRP A 96 18.37 9.90 -23.04
N VAL A 97 17.64 9.76 -21.93
CA VAL A 97 16.67 8.68 -21.68
C VAL A 97 15.40 9.29 -21.11
N THR A 98 14.23 8.87 -21.61
CA THR A 98 12.95 9.15 -20.97
C THR A 98 12.55 7.94 -20.14
N PRO A 99 12.66 7.97 -18.79
CA PRO A 99 12.26 6.85 -17.95
C PRO A 99 10.76 6.62 -18.02
N SER A 100 10.32 5.36 -17.98
CA SER A 100 8.88 5.10 -17.78
C SER A 100 8.44 5.53 -16.38
N THR A 101 7.24 6.12 -16.31
CA THR A 101 6.57 6.54 -15.07
C THR A 101 5.28 5.75 -14.82
N ASP A 102 4.95 4.79 -15.67
CA ASP A 102 3.74 3.96 -15.56
C ASP A 102 3.99 2.81 -14.56
N PRO A 103 3.26 2.71 -13.43
CA PRO A 103 3.34 1.58 -12.49
C PRO A 103 3.26 0.20 -13.17
N GLY A 104 2.44 0.09 -14.22
CA GLY A 104 2.33 -1.12 -15.03
C GLY A 104 3.56 -1.42 -15.89
N ASP A 105 4.49 -0.49 -16.03
CA ASP A 105 5.81 -0.74 -16.63
C ASP A 105 6.89 -1.12 -15.60
N PHE A 106 6.66 -0.84 -14.31
CA PHE A 106 7.52 -1.27 -13.19
C PHE A 106 7.19 -2.70 -12.76
N PHE A 107 5.90 -3.03 -12.70
CA PHE A 107 5.42 -4.32 -12.23
C PHE A 107 4.76 -5.16 -13.33
N GLY A 108 4.21 -4.54 -14.37
CA GLY A 108 3.33 -5.21 -15.34
C GLY A 108 3.97 -5.63 -16.68
N TYR A 109 3.31 -6.62 -17.27
CA TYR A 109 3.47 -7.12 -18.63
C TYR A 109 2.59 -6.31 -19.59
N ARG A 110 3.18 -5.47 -20.45
CA ARG A 110 2.47 -4.96 -21.64
C ARG A 110 2.65 -5.93 -22.80
N ASP A 111 1.75 -6.89 -22.91
CA ASP A 111 1.38 -7.43 -24.22
C ASP A 111 0.90 -6.25 -25.08
N ASN A 112 1.42 -6.15 -26.29
CA ASN A 112 1.13 -5.09 -27.28
C ASN A 112 2.05 -3.87 -27.24
N TYR A 113 3.28 -4.07 -27.74
CA TYR A 113 3.91 -3.03 -28.58
C TYR A 113 3.69 -3.29 -30.09
N LEU A 114 3.07 -4.43 -30.48
CA LEU A 114 2.78 -4.80 -31.87
C LEU A 114 1.43 -5.53 -32.03
N GLY A 115 0.31 -4.86 -31.74
CA GLY A 115 -1.01 -5.05 -32.37
C GLY A 115 -1.76 -6.40 -32.38
N ASP A 116 -1.13 -7.57 -32.29
CA ASP A 116 -1.77 -8.88 -32.43
C ASP A 116 -1.25 -9.85 -31.36
N ALA A 117 -2.16 -10.58 -30.71
CA ALA A 117 -1.84 -11.58 -29.69
C ALA A 117 -1.10 -12.78 -30.34
N PRO A 118 0.08 -13.20 -29.85
CA PRO A 118 0.77 -14.36 -30.40
C PRO A 118 0.03 -15.65 -30.03
N THR A 119 -0.08 -16.57 -31.00
CA THR A 119 -0.64 -17.89 -30.73
C THR A 119 0.43 -18.79 -30.10
N PRO A 120 0.07 -19.87 -29.38
CA PRO A 120 1.03 -20.78 -28.76
C PRO A 120 2.03 -21.44 -29.74
N ALA A 121 1.78 -21.35 -31.05
CA ALA A 121 2.66 -21.86 -32.10
C ALA A 121 3.83 -20.90 -32.45
N ASP A 122 3.76 -19.63 -32.05
CA ASP A 122 4.77 -18.60 -32.37
C ASP A 122 5.90 -18.53 -31.32
N ALA A 123 5.81 -19.34 -30.26
CA ALA A 123 6.73 -19.33 -29.13
C ALA A 123 8.08 -20.02 -29.40
N SER A 124 8.34 -20.53 -30.61
CA SER A 124 9.44 -21.49 -30.78
C SER A 124 10.77 -20.96 -31.26
N ASP A 125 10.96 -19.82 -31.95
CA ASP A 125 12.34 -19.56 -32.46
C ASP A 125 12.90 -18.12 -32.60
N ASP A 126 12.17 -17.00 -32.45
CA ASP A 126 12.83 -15.68 -32.60
C ASP A 126 12.21 -14.50 -31.81
N ALA A 127 11.35 -14.78 -30.82
CA ALA A 127 10.85 -13.75 -29.92
C ALA A 127 11.85 -13.53 -28.77
N PHE A 128 12.71 -12.50 -28.88
CA PHE A 128 13.52 -12.02 -27.75
C PHE A 128 12.59 -11.38 -26.72
N VAL A 129 12.00 -12.24 -25.87
CA VAL A 129 11.08 -11.91 -24.77
C VAL A 129 11.76 -10.93 -23.82
N ALA A 130 11.41 -9.64 -23.93
CA ALA A 130 11.99 -8.53 -23.16
C ALA A 130 11.14 -8.12 -21.94
N ALA A 131 9.92 -8.64 -21.80
CA ALA A 131 9.14 -8.51 -20.56
C ALA A 131 9.57 -9.53 -19.47
N ARG A 132 10.66 -10.30 -19.71
CA ARG A 132 11.24 -11.31 -18.80
C ARG A 132 12.76 -11.16 -18.56
N ARG A 133 13.41 -10.01 -18.85
CA ARG A 133 14.88 -9.85 -18.74
C ARG A 133 15.25 -8.58 -17.96
N GLY A 134 16.23 -8.66 -17.05
CA GLY A 134 16.64 -7.57 -16.14
C GLY A 134 17.04 -6.26 -16.82
N TRP A 135 17.31 -5.23 -16.00
CA TRP A 135 17.67 -3.83 -16.35
C TRP A 135 16.59 -2.76 -16.05
N MET A 136 15.91 -2.85 -14.90
CA MET A 136 15.02 -1.79 -14.38
C MET A 136 15.45 -1.26 -13.00
N GLN A 137 16.59 -1.75 -12.48
CA GLN A 137 17.07 -1.44 -11.14
C GLN A 137 17.31 0.06 -10.90
N GLY A 138 17.72 0.80 -11.93
CA GLY A 138 17.87 2.25 -11.88
C GLY A 138 16.53 2.98 -11.73
N THR A 139 15.49 2.53 -12.44
CA THR A 139 14.13 3.09 -12.33
C THR A 139 13.52 2.78 -10.96
N GLU A 140 13.69 1.54 -10.49
CA GLU A 140 13.21 1.09 -9.18
C GLU A 140 13.93 1.82 -8.04
N HIS A 141 15.27 1.90 -8.08
CA HIS A 141 16.07 2.62 -7.09
C HIS A 141 15.72 4.10 -7.05
N GLY A 142 15.55 4.72 -8.23
CA GLY A 142 15.09 6.10 -8.36
C GLY A 142 13.72 6.37 -7.74
N SER A 143 12.86 5.35 -7.68
CA SER A 143 11.51 5.43 -7.11
C SER A 143 11.42 4.92 -5.66
N GLY A 144 12.49 4.28 -5.17
CA GLY A 144 12.55 3.61 -3.89
C GLY A 144 12.91 4.49 -2.70
N VAL A 145 13.01 3.87 -1.52
CA VAL A 145 13.41 4.57 -0.27
C VAL A 145 14.82 5.14 -0.32
N HIS A 146 15.66 4.57 -1.19
CA HIS A 146 17.02 5.04 -1.42
C HIS A 146 17.18 5.92 -2.66
N SER A 147 16.08 6.54 -3.13
CA SER A 147 16.10 7.44 -4.29
C SER A 147 17.25 8.46 -4.24
N PRO A 148 17.93 8.73 -5.38
CA PRO A 148 18.98 9.74 -5.45
C PRO A 148 18.50 11.17 -5.23
N SER A 149 17.19 11.40 -5.32
CA SER A 149 16.54 12.66 -4.93
C SER A 149 16.72 12.98 -3.44
N VAL A 150 17.05 12.00 -2.60
CA VAL A 150 17.29 12.16 -1.17
C VAL A 150 18.79 12.28 -0.90
N ALA A 151 19.19 13.44 -0.38
CA ALA A 151 20.57 13.69 0.02
C ALA A 151 21.01 12.68 1.11
N GLY A 152 22.22 12.13 0.97
CA GLY A 152 22.74 11.12 1.90
C GLY A 152 22.20 9.69 1.71
N SER A 153 21.35 9.46 0.71
CA SER A 153 20.86 8.13 0.36
C SER A 153 21.96 7.22 -0.23
N ALA A 154 21.77 5.90 -0.10
CA ALA A 154 22.65 4.86 -0.64
C ALA A 154 22.71 4.89 -2.18
N ARG A 155 23.89 4.54 -2.72
CA ARG A 155 24.20 4.46 -4.15
C ARG A 155 24.33 3.02 -4.60
N CYS A 156 24.28 2.80 -5.91
CA CYS A 156 24.49 1.47 -6.51
C CYS A 156 25.79 0.82 -5.99
N PHE A 157 26.88 1.57 -5.93
CA PHE A 157 28.20 1.09 -5.49
C PHE A 157 28.38 0.98 -3.97
N ASP A 158 27.40 1.41 -3.17
CA ASP A 158 27.43 1.18 -1.73
C ASP A 158 26.97 -0.26 -1.39
N CYS A 159 26.13 -0.83 -2.26
CA CYS A 159 25.71 -2.24 -2.18
C CYS A 159 26.46 -3.15 -3.15
N HIS A 160 26.97 -2.65 -4.27
CA HIS A 160 27.65 -3.45 -5.32
C HIS A 160 29.14 -3.11 -5.49
N ALA A 161 29.97 -4.15 -5.57
CA ALA A 161 31.41 -4.14 -5.81
C ALA A 161 31.73 -4.43 -7.30
N VAL A 162 31.59 -3.38 -8.12
CA VAL A 162 31.70 -3.41 -9.59
C VAL A 162 33.09 -3.73 -10.17
N HIS A 163 34.13 -3.84 -9.32
CA HIS A 163 35.52 -4.11 -9.73
C HIS A 163 36.13 -5.36 -9.07
N GLY A 164 35.35 -6.17 -8.35
CA GLY A 164 35.92 -7.28 -7.57
C GLY A 164 34.95 -8.21 -6.86
N GLY A 165 33.67 -8.21 -7.24
CA GLY A 165 32.65 -9.05 -6.63
C GLY A 165 32.73 -10.51 -7.11
N GLY A 166 33.69 -11.30 -6.61
CA GLY A 166 33.76 -12.75 -6.90
C GLY A 166 32.60 -13.59 -6.33
N GLY A 167 31.42 -13.01 -6.07
CA GLY A 167 30.23 -13.65 -5.53
C GLY A 167 28.96 -13.31 -6.33
N PRO A 168 27.82 -13.97 -6.06
CA PRO A 168 26.56 -13.72 -6.75
C PRO A 168 26.15 -12.24 -6.67
N SER A 169 25.74 -11.66 -7.81
CA SER A 169 25.26 -10.27 -7.94
C SER A 169 26.24 -9.16 -7.52
N GLU A 170 27.54 -9.48 -7.42
CA GLU A 170 28.61 -8.52 -7.13
C GLU A 170 28.42 -7.71 -5.83
N VAL A 171 27.71 -8.23 -4.83
CA VAL A 171 27.42 -7.48 -3.60
C VAL A 171 28.70 -7.17 -2.80
N VAL A 172 28.79 -5.98 -2.18
CA VAL A 172 29.89 -5.56 -1.32
C VAL A 172 30.01 -6.51 -0.11
N ARG A 173 31.24 -6.98 0.13
CA ARG A 173 31.59 -7.85 1.28
C ARG A 173 32.70 -7.26 2.16
N THR A 174 33.02 -5.98 1.95
CA THR A 174 34.24 -5.37 2.47
C THR A 174 34.01 -4.70 3.82
N SER A 175 35.08 -4.64 4.62
CA SER A 175 35.16 -3.88 5.86
C SER A 175 35.24 -2.36 5.64
N ALA A 176 35.11 -1.87 4.40
CA ALA A 176 35.23 -0.44 4.10
C ALA A 176 34.00 0.35 4.56
N ILE A 177 32.81 -0.28 4.56
CA ILE A 177 31.56 0.30 5.08
C ILE A 177 31.53 0.17 6.60
N LEU A 178 31.85 -1.01 7.12
CA LEU A 178 31.92 -1.28 8.55
C LEU A 178 33.23 -2.00 8.90
N PRO A 179 34.23 -1.28 9.45
CA PRO A 179 35.52 -1.86 9.81
C PRO A 179 35.39 -3.05 10.77
N GLY A 180 36.00 -4.17 10.40
CA GLY A 180 36.01 -5.38 11.23
C GLY A 180 34.78 -6.28 11.10
N ALA A 181 33.82 -5.95 10.22
CA ALA A 181 32.72 -6.82 9.85
C ALA A 181 32.97 -7.49 8.48
N LYS A 182 32.43 -8.71 8.31
CA LYS A 182 32.30 -9.36 7.00
C LYS A 182 30.84 -9.26 6.57
N LEU A 183 30.54 -8.24 5.78
CA LEU A 183 29.16 -7.92 5.39
C LEU A 183 28.62 -8.94 4.37
N SER A 184 27.32 -9.21 4.48
CA SER A 184 26.58 -10.10 3.61
C SER A 184 25.13 -9.63 3.50
N ASP A 185 24.53 -9.77 2.32
CA ASP A 185 23.08 -9.69 2.17
C ASP A 185 22.38 -10.87 2.86
N GLY A 186 22.99 -12.07 2.80
CA GLY A 186 22.37 -13.32 3.23
C GLY A 186 22.00 -13.37 4.71
N ASP A 187 22.70 -12.61 5.55
CA ASP A 187 22.45 -12.47 6.99
C ASP A 187 21.89 -11.10 7.39
N GLY A 188 21.65 -10.20 6.41
CA GLY A 188 21.15 -8.85 6.63
C GLY A 188 22.19 -7.84 7.15
N SER A 189 23.44 -8.26 7.42
CA SER A 189 24.47 -7.39 7.98
C SER A 189 24.87 -6.25 7.05
N LEU A 190 24.76 -6.43 5.73
CA LEU A 190 24.99 -5.36 4.76
C LEU A 190 24.04 -4.16 4.99
N CYS A 191 22.75 -4.42 5.20
CA CYS A 191 21.77 -3.38 5.47
C CYS A 191 22.01 -2.75 6.85
N LEU A 192 22.26 -3.59 7.85
CA LEU A 192 22.49 -3.13 9.22
C LEU A 192 23.78 -2.33 9.39
N ALA A 193 24.73 -2.42 8.47
CA ALA A 193 25.92 -1.57 8.47
C ALA A 193 25.59 -0.07 8.41
N CYS A 194 24.45 0.29 7.82
CA CYS A 194 23.93 1.66 7.79
C CYS A 194 22.73 1.87 8.70
N HIS A 195 21.88 0.84 8.88
CA HIS A 195 20.63 0.97 9.63
C HIS A 195 20.75 0.77 11.14
N ALA A 196 21.80 0.10 11.64
CA ALA A 196 22.01 -0.03 13.08
C ALA A 196 22.17 1.35 13.73
N GLY A 197 21.45 1.59 14.82
CA GLY A 197 21.39 2.89 15.51
C GLY A 197 20.36 3.86 14.93
N THR A 198 19.55 3.42 13.96
CA THR A 198 18.51 4.25 13.33
C THR A 198 17.14 3.59 13.35
N GLY A 199 16.08 4.39 13.49
CA GLY A 199 14.69 3.93 13.38
C GLY A 199 14.39 2.70 14.26
N SER A 200 13.80 1.66 13.65
CA SER A 200 13.49 0.38 14.30
C SER A 200 14.71 -0.40 14.82
N PHE A 201 15.92 0.02 14.49
CA PHE A 201 17.18 -0.60 14.91
C PHE A 201 17.98 0.33 15.84
N GLY A 202 17.34 1.29 16.51
CA GLY A 202 17.97 2.20 17.46
C GLY A 202 18.61 1.51 18.67
N ASP A 203 18.16 0.30 19.00
CA ASP A 203 18.63 -0.48 20.16
C ASP A 203 19.89 -1.32 19.87
N ILE A 204 20.36 -1.34 18.63
CA ILE A 204 21.61 -2.00 18.23
C ILE A 204 22.55 -0.99 17.60
N ASP A 205 23.86 -1.24 17.68
CA ASP A 205 24.85 -0.37 17.08
C ASP A 205 25.81 -1.11 16.12
N ALA A 206 26.80 -0.37 15.61
CA ALA A 206 27.82 -0.92 14.73
C ALA A 206 28.63 -2.06 15.38
N ALA A 207 28.86 -2.02 16.69
CA ALA A 207 29.58 -3.06 17.42
C ALA A 207 28.74 -4.34 17.53
N ASP A 208 27.42 -4.23 17.72
CA ASP A 208 26.51 -5.37 17.66
C ASP A 208 26.54 -6.07 16.29
N VAL A 209 26.55 -5.29 15.20
CA VAL A 209 26.65 -5.83 13.83
C VAL A 209 28.00 -6.51 13.63
N VAL A 210 29.11 -5.90 14.08
CA VAL A 210 30.44 -6.53 14.01
C VAL A 210 30.46 -7.85 14.80
N ALA A 211 29.89 -7.89 16.01
CA ALA A 211 29.80 -9.10 16.82
C ALA A 211 28.97 -10.18 16.11
N PHE A 212 27.82 -9.79 15.54
CA PHE A 212 26.95 -10.67 14.77
C PHE A 212 27.68 -11.34 13.60
N THR A 213 28.38 -10.57 12.76
CA THR A 213 29.12 -11.12 11.61
C THR A 213 30.26 -12.08 11.99
N LYS A 214 30.67 -12.08 13.26
CA LYS A 214 31.68 -13.00 13.82
C LYS A 214 31.08 -14.22 14.51
N GLY A 215 29.74 -14.35 14.49
CA GLY A 215 29.02 -15.41 15.20
C GLY A 215 29.05 -15.24 16.72
N ALA A 216 29.36 -14.04 17.23
CA ALA A 216 29.28 -13.73 18.65
C ALA A 216 27.85 -13.36 19.05
N ALA A 217 27.55 -13.45 20.34
CA ALA A 217 26.26 -12.96 20.87
C ALA A 217 26.13 -11.45 20.63
N SER A 218 24.97 -11.03 20.12
CA SER A 218 24.63 -9.63 19.84
C SER A 218 23.11 -9.43 19.91
N GLY A 219 22.68 -8.17 19.98
CA GLY A 219 21.26 -7.80 19.95
C GLY A 219 20.59 -7.91 18.58
N VAL A 220 21.36 -8.15 17.51
CA VAL A 220 20.87 -8.13 16.11
C VAL A 220 19.64 -9.03 15.88
N PRO A 221 19.64 -10.32 16.27
CA PRO A 221 18.48 -11.17 16.01
C PRO A 221 17.22 -10.68 16.72
N ASP A 222 17.33 -10.20 17.96
CA ASP A 222 16.18 -9.68 18.72
C ASP A 222 15.62 -8.40 18.11
N ALA A 223 16.50 -7.49 17.68
CA ALA A 223 16.09 -6.26 17.00
C ALA A 223 15.39 -6.54 15.67
N VAL A 224 15.88 -7.50 14.87
CA VAL A 224 15.22 -7.88 13.61
C VAL A 224 13.87 -8.56 13.86
N ILE A 225 13.77 -9.44 14.86
CA ILE A 225 12.50 -10.07 15.24
C ILE A 225 11.51 -9.00 15.72
N ALA A 226 11.95 -8.04 16.53
CA ALA A 226 11.11 -6.94 16.99
C ALA A 226 10.60 -6.09 15.82
N HIS A 227 11.45 -5.79 14.83
CA HIS A 227 11.06 -5.11 13.60
C HIS A 227 10.02 -5.91 12.80
N MET A 228 10.23 -7.22 12.62
CA MET A 228 9.25 -8.08 11.94
C MET A 228 7.92 -8.13 12.69
N LYS A 229 7.97 -8.22 14.02
CA LYS A 229 6.78 -8.18 14.88
C LYS A 229 6.03 -6.85 14.76
N ASP A 230 6.74 -5.72 14.66
CA ASP A 230 6.14 -4.41 14.42
C ASP A 230 5.49 -4.29 13.02
N ALA A 231 5.92 -5.10 12.06
CA ALA A 231 5.31 -5.19 10.73
C ALA A 231 4.13 -6.19 10.65
N GLY A 232 3.70 -6.77 11.77
CA GLY A 232 2.65 -7.78 11.81
C GLY A 232 3.10 -9.19 11.44
N MET A 233 4.41 -9.46 11.51
CA MET A 233 5.01 -10.77 11.26
C MET A 233 5.67 -11.30 12.54
N PRO A 234 4.90 -11.67 13.58
CA PRO A 234 5.48 -12.26 14.78
C PRO A 234 6.15 -13.59 14.44
N VAL A 235 7.44 -13.70 14.73
CA VAL A 235 8.21 -14.93 14.53
C VAL A 235 8.93 -15.31 15.81
N ASP A 236 8.96 -16.61 16.11
CA ASP A 236 9.76 -17.12 17.21
C ASP A 236 11.25 -16.92 16.94
N ARG A 237 12.02 -16.70 18.01
CA ARG A 237 13.48 -16.53 17.90
C ARG A 237 14.18 -17.71 17.24
N ASP A 238 13.66 -18.92 17.41
CA ASP A 238 14.21 -20.12 16.78
C ASP A 238 13.99 -20.18 15.27
N ALA A 239 13.00 -19.43 14.75
CA ALA A 239 12.75 -19.30 13.32
C ALA A 239 13.74 -18.33 12.64
N PHE A 240 14.40 -17.44 13.38
CA PHE A 240 15.40 -16.51 12.83
C PHE A 240 16.60 -17.26 12.24
N ARG A 241 16.60 -17.44 10.93
CA ARG A 241 17.61 -18.19 10.17
C ARG A 241 17.81 -17.53 8.79
N PRO A 242 18.31 -16.30 8.74
CA PRO A 242 18.29 -15.46 7.53
C PRO A 242 19.00 -16.12 6.34
N GLU A 243 20.10 -16.84 6.58
CA GLU A 243 20.83 -17.52 5.51
C GLU A 243 20.15 -18.80 5.00
N LYS A 244 19.39 -19.50 5.86
CA LYS A 244 18.81 -20.82 5.54
C LYS A 244 17.36 -20.74 5.05
N THR A 245 16.52 -20.05 5.80
CA THR A 245 15.07 -19.95 5.53
C THR A 245 14.68 -18.60 4.96
N GLY A 246 15.57 -17.59 5.03
CA GLY A 246 15.24 -16.21 4.65
C GLY A 246 14.53 -15.42 5.75
N VAL A 247 14.09 -16.07 6.84
CA VAL A 247 13.47 -15.42 8.00
C VAL A 247 14.50 -14.56 8.71
N GLY A 248 14.25 -13.25 8.77
CA GLY A 248 15.17 -12.24 9.31
C GLY A 248 16.16 -11.65 8.30
N ARG A 249 16.11 -12.06 7.02
CA ARG A 249 16.92 -11.45 5.96
C ARG A 249 16.16 -10.28 5.33
N CYS A 250 16.75 -9.08 5.37
CA CYS A 250 16.12 -7.85 4.88
C CYS A 250 15.67 -7.94 3.42
N SER A 251 16.51 -8.50 2.54
CA SER A 251 16.22 -8.62 1.11
C SER A 251 15.09 -9.57 0.76
N THR A 252 14.72 -10.51 1.65
CA THR A 252 13.53 -11.36 1.46
C THR A 252 12.25 -10.52 1.39
N CYS A 253 12.19 -9.42 2.12
CA CYS A 253 11.00 -8.57 2.19
C CYS A 253 11.16 -7.26 1.41
N HIS A 254 12.31 -6.61 1.48
CA HIS A 254 12.54 -5.27 0.92
C HIS A 254 13.13 -5.29 -0.50
N MET A 255 13.61 -6.44 -0.96
CA MET A 255 14.22 -6.61 -2.28
C MET A 255 13.74 -7.92 -2.91
N VAL A 256 12.45 -8.23 -2.75
CA VAL A 256 11.87 -9.50 -3.22
C VAL A 256 12.10 -9.70 -4.71
N SER A 257 12.36 -10.95 -5.13
CA SER A 257 12.51 -11.29 -6.55
C SER A 257 11.23 -10.96 -7.28
N THR A 258 11.27 -10.07 -8.27
CA THR A 258 10.11 -9.72 -9.10
C THR A 258 10.13 -10.42 -10.47
N ASN A 259 11.16 -11.25 -10.73
CA ASN A 259 11.37 -11.90 -12.01
C ASN A 259 10.74 -13.31 -12.11
N THR A 260 10.26 -13.65 -13.30
CA THR A 260 9.80 -14.99 -13.68
C THR A 260 10.90 -15.72 -14.48
N ASP A 261 11.80 -16.43 -13.81
CA ASP A 261 12.66 -17.43 -14.48
C ASP A 261 11.90 -18.77 -14.53
N PRO A 262 11.55 -19.27 -15.72
CA PRO A 262 10.83 -20.55 -15.88
C PRO A 262 11.64 -21.77 -15.42
N ARG A 263 12.92 -21.63 -15.05
CA ARG A 263 13.77 -22.75 -14.58
C ARG A 263 13.73 -23.02 -13.08
N GLY A 264 12.94 -22.30 -12.30
CA GLY A 264 12.90 -22.46 -10.83
C GLY A 264 11.63 -21.95 -10.14
N ALA A 265 10.49 -22.03 -10.82
CA ALA A 265 9.21 -21.47 -10.39
C ALA A 265 8.77 -21.91 -8.99
N ARG A 266 8.52 -20.94 -8.10
CA ARG A 266 7.54 -21.07 -7.01
C ARG A 266 6.28 -20.31 -7.43
N THR A 267 5.18 -21.04 -7.62
CA THR A 267 3.88 -20.45 -7.92
C THR A 267 3.26 -19.87 -6.66
N ASP A 268 2.79 -18.63 -6.73
CA ASP A 268 1.82 -18.11 -5.76
C ASP A 268 0.38 -18.47 -6.16
N ARG A 269 -0.59 -18.15 -5.29
CA ARG A 269 -2.00 -18.51 -5.49
C ARG A 269 -2.68 -17.69 -6.59
N ALA A 270 -2.10 -16.56 -6.96
CA ALA A 270 -2.51 -15.78 -8.12
C ALA A 270 -1.94 -16.36 -9.43
N GLY A 271 -1.13 -17.42 -9.34
CA GLY A 271 -0.59 -18.16 -10.47
C GLY A 271 0.77 -17.65 -10.96
N PHE A 272 1.44 -16.75 -10.21
CA PHE A 272 2.69 -16.14 -10.64
C PHE A 272 3.90 -16.99 -10.24
N GLU A 273 4.75 -17.30 -11.23
CA GLU A 273 5.94 -18.13 -11.07
C GLU A 273 7.16 -17.27 -10.70
N GLY A 274 7.52 -17.22 -9.42
CA GLY A 274 8.79 -16.62 -9.00
C GLY A 274 9.98 -17.49 -9.43
N GLY A 275 10.91 -16.94 -10.20
CA GLY A 275 12.11 -17.65 -10.65
C GLY A 275 13.30 -17.61 -9.70
N ALA A 276 14.34 -18.39 -10.03
CA ALA A 276 15.67 -18.32 -9.40
C ALA A 276 16.35 -16.93 -9.65
N PRO A 277 17.44 -16.60 -8.91
CA PRO A 277 17.80 -15.23 -8.53
C PRO A 277 18.21 -14.38 -9.74
N GLY A 278 17.28 -13.57 -10.22
CA GLY A 278 17.51 -12.71 -11.38
C GLY A 278 16.79 -11.38 -11.22
N GLY A 279 17.25 -10.56 -10.27
CA GLY A 279 16.76 -9.20 -10.04
C GLY A 279 15.69 -9.14 -8.95
N GLY A 280 16.13 -8.91 -7.71
CA GLY A 280 15.24 -8.40 -6.67
C GLY A 280 14.77 -6.99 -7.00
N SER A 281 13.60 -6.58 -6.51
CA SER A 281 13.16 -5.20 -6.65
C SER A 281 14.14 -4.26 -5.96
N HIS A 282 14.55 -3.18 -6.63
CA HIS A 282 15.43 -2.16 -6.04
C HIS A 282 14.69 -0.98 -5.41
N THR A 283 13.37 -1.11 -5.21
CA THR A 283 12.57 -0.09 -4.51
C THR A 283 12.91 0.01 -3.01
N GLY A 284 13.45 -1.07 -2.42
CA GLY A 284 13.68 -1.17 -0.96
C GLY A 284 12.38 -1.24 -0.15
N LEU A 285 11.24 -1.41 -0.83
CA LEU A 285 9.91 -1.39 -0.27
C LEU A 285 9.31 -2.80 -0.26
N VAL A 286 8.36 -3.02 0.64
CA VAL A 286 7.59 -4.27 0.68
C VAL A 286 6.61 -4.26 -0.49
N ILE A 287 6.62 -5.32 -1.29
CA ILE A 287 5.63 -5.55 -2.34
C ILE A 287 4.50 -6.36 -1.72
N TRP A 288 3.30 -5.76 -1.69
CA TRP A 288 2.12 -6.35 -1.06
C TRP A 288 1.40 -7.37 -1.96
N PRO A 289 0.66 -8.34 -1.40
CA PRO A 289 -0.06 -9.35 -2.17
C PRO A 289 -0.99 -8.80 -3.27
N SER A 290 -1.62 -7.63 -3.04
CA SER A 290 -2.49 -6.99 -4.03
C SER A 290 -1.75 -6.51 -5.28
N ALA A 291 -0.43 -6.30 -5.22
CA ALA A 291 0.39 -6.02 -6.39
C ALA A 291 0.61 -7.27 -7.25
N SER A 292 0.57 -8.46 -6.65
CA SER A 292 0.68 -9.72 -7.39
C SER A 292 -0.48 -9.87 -8.37
N GLU A 293 -1.73 -9.81 -7.92
CA GLU A 293 -2.90 -9.95 -8.81
C GLU A 293 -3.00 -8.83 -9.87
N ARG A 294 -2.66 -7.58 -9.51
CA ARG A 294 -2.77 -6.44 -10.43
C ARG A 294 -1.72 -6.45 -11.55
N HIS A 295 -0.49 -6.79 -11.19
CA HIS A 295 0.66 -6.56 -12.07
C HIS A 295 1.40 -7.84 -12.47
N GLY A 296 1.14 -8.95 -11.80
CA GLY A 296 1.76 -10.24 -12.07
C GLY A 296 3.18 -10.39 -11.57
N VAL A 297 3.48 -9.79 -10.41
CA VAL A 297 4.78 -9.88 -9.72
C VAL A 297 4.69 -10.73 -8.45
N THR A 298 5.82 -11.31 -8.05
CA THR A 298 5.92 -11.95 -6.73
C THR A 298 5.87 -10.89 -5.62
N ASN A 299 5.13 -11.15 -4.55
CA ASN A 299 5.09 -10.29 -3.36
C ASN A 299 6.09 -10.76 -2.28
N SER A 300 6.39 -9.88 -1.34
CA SER A 300 7.36 -10.06 -0.26
C SER A 300 7.02 -11.19 0.74
N CYS A 301 5.78 -11.68 0.75
CA CYS A 301 5.31 -12.68 1.72
C CYS A 301 5.53 -14.12 1.23
N ASN A 302 5.53 -14.36 -0.08
CA ASN A 302 5.59 -15.70 -0.70
C ASN A 302 6.87 -16.48 -0.35
N GLY A 303 7.96 -15.80 0.02
CA GLY A 303 9.22 -16.45 0.41
C GLY A 303 9.11 -17.30 1.68
N CYS A 304 8.24 -16.89 2.60
CA CYS A 304 8.04 -17.53 3.92
C CYS A 304 6.67 -18.20 4.05
N HIS A 305 5.65 -17.69 3.35
CA HIS A 305 4.28 -18.19 3.35
C HIS A 305 3.91 -18.78 1.98
N PRO A 306 4.52 -19.90 1.56
CA PRO A 306 4.24 -20.51 0.27
C PRO A 306 2.83 -21.10 0.26
N THR A 307 2.23 -21.15 -0.94
CA THR A 307 0.89 -21.70 -1.15
C THR A 307 0.78 -23.14 -0.64
N GLY A 308 -0.26 -23.43 0.17
CA GLY A 308 -0.48 -24.76 0.76
C GLY A 308 0.39 -25.04 1.99
N GLY A 309 1.04 -24.02 2.54
CA GLY A 309 1.70 -24.08 3.85
C GLY A 309 0.70 -24.33 4.98
N SER A 310 1.17 -24.88 6.09
CA SER A 310 0.33 -25.16 7.27
C SER A 310 0.20 -23.97 8.23
N ASP A 311 0.78 -22.82 7.89
CA ASP A 311 0.80 -21.63 8.74
C ASP A 311 -0.50 -20.82 8.67
N GLY A 312 -1.42 -21.15 7.74
CA GLY A 312 -2.73 -20.51 7.53
C GLY A 312 -2.68 -19.00 7.27
N VAL A 313 -1.49 -18.46 7.03
CA VAL A 313 -1.31 -17.08 6.55
C VAL A 313 -1.57 -17.03 5.04
N ASP A 314 -1.40 -18.16 4.35
CA ASP A 314 -1.67 -18.31 2.92
C ASP A 314 -3.15 -18.03 2.54
N GLU A 315 -4.11 -18.35 3.40
CA GLU A 315 -5.52 -17.97 3.22
C GLU A 315 -5.72 -16.46 3.33
N ILE A 316 -5.11 -15.81 4.32
CA ILE A 316 -5.15 -14.35 4.51
C ILE A 316 -4.51 -13.63 3.32
N LEU A 317 -3.33 -14.08 2.89
CA LEU A 317 -2.64 -13.50 1.72
C LEU A 317 -3.48 -13.66 0.44
N ALA A 318 -4.25 -14.73 0.31
CA ALA A 318 -5.15 -14.93 -0.82
C ALA A 318 -6.35 -13.98 -0.82
N GLU A 319 -6.94 -13.73 0.36
CA GLU A 319 -8.00 -12.72 0.52
C GLU A 319 -7.49 -11.34 0.12
N TRP A 320 -6.26 -11.00 0.54
CA TRP A 320 -5.64 -9.71 0.27
C TRP A 320 -5.09 -9.55 -1.14
N ALA A 321 -4.68 -10.66 -1.77
CA ALA A 321 -4.21 -10.66 -3.15
C ALA A 321 -5.35 -10.30 -4.10
N LYS A 322 -6.52 -10.94 -3.96
CA LYS A 322 -7.70 -10.79 -4.83
C LYS A 322 -8.18 -9.36 -5.01
N GLY A 323 -7.74 -8.43 -4.17
CA GLY A 323 -8.10 -7.03 -4.25
C GLY A 323 -9.60 -6.85 -4.07
N ASP A 324 -10.16 -5.88 -4.78
CA ASP A 324 -11.58 -5.52 -4.79
C ASP A 324 -12.33 -6.25 -5.92
N PRO A 325 -12.85 -7.47 -5.69
CA PRO A 325 -13.53 -8.25 -6.73
C PRO A 325 -14.82 -7.59 -7.22
N ASP A 326 -15.40 -6.68 -6.43
CA ASP A 326 -16.69 -6.04 -6.72
C ASP A 326 -16.53 -4.60 -7.24
N GLY A 327 -15.32 -4.04 -7.21
CA GLY A 327 -14.95 -2.73 -7.76
C GLY A 327 -15.56 -1.53 -7.01
N ASP A 328 -15.96 -1.72 -5.75
CA ASP A 328 -16.68 -0.72 -4.95
C ASP A 328 -15.80 0.13 -4.02
N GLY A 329 -14.48 -0.07 -4.05
CA GLY A 329 -13.48 0.71 -3.33
C GLY A 329 -13.39 0.44 -1.82
N ARG A 330 -13.97 -0.67 -1.31
CA ARG A 330 -14.15 -0.92 0.13
C ARG A 330 -13.03 -1.71 0.82
N LEU A 331 -11.76 -1.63 0.42
CA LEU A 331 -10.76 -2.60 0.94
C LEU A 331 -9.50 -2.06 1.61
N HIS A 332 -9.15 -2.81 2.68
CA HIS A 332 -7.83 -2.88 3.29
C HIS A 332 -6.94 -3.74 2.38
N GLY A 333 -5.68 -3.35 2.18
CA GLY A 333 -4.72 -4.01 1.29
C GLY A 333 -4.75 -3.50 -0.16
N TYR A 334 -5.72 -2.65 -0.50
CA TYR A 334 -5.85 -2.00 -1.80
C TYR A 334 -5.63 -0.49 -1.66
N SER A 335 -4.83 0.08 -2.55
CA SER A 335 -4.73 1.54 -2.69
C SER A 335 -5.65 1.96 -3.84
N PRO A 336 -6.57 2.93 -3.65
CA PRO A 336 -7.50 3.36 -4.70
C PRO A 336 -6.73 3.76 -5.97
N VAL A 337 -7.24 3.35 -7.14
CA VAL A 337 -6.59 3.61 -8.44
C VAL A 337 -6.27 5.10 -8.59
N GLY A 338 -5.13 5.41 -9.22
CA GLY A 338 -4.37 6.66 -9.16
C GLY A 338 -5.08 8.01 -9.38
N THR A 339 -6.37 8.06 -9.74
CA THR A 339 -7.16 9.30 -9.73
C THR A 339 -7.60 9.69 -8.31
N MET A 340 -8.04 8.76 -7.47
CA MET A 340 -8.47 9.08 -6.09
C MET A 340 -7.30 9.54 -5.21
N LEU A 341 -6.14 8.88 -5.34
CA LEU A 341 -4.92 9.24 -4.62
C LEU A 341 -4.28 10.55 -5.11
N GLY A 342 -4.34 10.82 -6.42
CA GLY A 342 -4.00 12.12 -6.99
C GLY A 342 -4.91 13.24 -6.46
N GLU A 343 -6.20 12.94 -6.30
CA GLU A 343 -7.16 13.82 -5.63
C GLU A 343 -6.91 13.94 -4.11
N LEU A 344 -6.38 12.91 -3.44
CA LEU A 344 -5.93 13.01 -2.04
C LEU A 344 -4.78 14.03 -1.90
N ASN A 345 -3.88 14.08 -2.88
CA ASN A 345 -2.77 15.03 -2.91
C ASN A 345 -3.26 16.46 -3.26
N ALA A 346 -4.22 16.61 -4.18
CA ALA A 346 -4.77 17.91 -4.59
C ALA A 346 -5.79 18.51 -3.59
N SER A 347 -6.52 17.67 -2.84
CA SER A 347 -7.47 18.08 -1.79
C SER A 347 -6.82 18.34 -0.44
N SER A 348 -5.55 17.97 -0.25
CA SER A 348 -4.77 18.26 0.95
C SER A 348 -4.72 19.76 1.28
N GLY A 349 -4.73 20.63 0.26
CA GLY A 349 -4.86 22.09 0.42
C GLY A 349 -6.16 22.57 1.08
N GLN A 350 -7.11 21.66 1.38
CA GLN A 350 -8.33 21.93 2.15
C GLN A 350 -8.33 21.30 3.55
N GLY A 351 -7.21 20.72 4.02
CA GLY A 351 -7.10 20.17 5.37
C GLY A 351 -7.80 18.83 5.61
N ARG A 352 -8.09 18.05 4.56
CA ARG A 352 -8.63 16.69 4.68
C ARG A 352 -7.50 15.66 4.84
N ARG A 353 -7.63 14.78 5.85
CA ARG A 353 -6.59 13.82 6.29
C ARG A 353 -6.77 12.44 5.69
N CYS A 354 -7.05 12.34 4.39
CA CYS A 354 -7.43 11.06 3.78
C CYS A 354 -6.33 9.99 3.89
N ALA A 355 -5.05 10.39 3.80
CA ALA A 355 -3.92 9.47 3.94
C ALA A 355 -3.85 8.79 5.32
N GLU A 356 -4.42 9.40 6.37
CA GLU A 356 -4.53 8.84 7.72
C GLU A 356 -5.29 7.50 7.71
N CYS A 357 -6.36 7.42 6.93
CA CYS A 357 -7.22 6.23 6.88
C CYS A 357 -6.98 5.34 5.65
N HIS A 358 -6.24 5.83 4.64
CA HIS A 358 -6.08 5.12 3.36
C HIS A 358 -4.65 4.67 3.06
N THR A 359 -3.68 4.94 3.94
CA THR A 359 -2.30 4.46 3.78
C THR A 359 -1.75 3.99 5.12
N THR A 360 -0.99 2.89 5.13
CA THR A 360 -0.33 2.40 6.37
C THR A 360 0.60 3.46 6.96
N SER A 361 1.39 4.09 6.10
CA SER A 361 2.33 5.12 6.50
C SER A 361 1.62 6.34 7.12
N GLY A 362 0.48 6.77 6.57
CA GLY A 362 -0.33 7.84 7.15
C GLY A 362 -1.04 7.45 8.44
N TYR A 363 -1.58 6.23 8.52
CA TYR A 363 -2.19 5.69 9.74
C TYR A 363 -1.21 5.66 10.91
N ARG A 364 0.02 5.18 10.67
CA ARG A 364 1.07 5.12 11.70
C ARG A 364 1.46 6.51 12.21
N GLY A 365 1.73 7.45 11.31
CA GLY A 365 2.17 8.79 11.70
C GLY A 365 1.13 9.56 12.53
N ILE A 366 -0.16 9.41 12.20
CA ILE A 366 -1.20 10.27 12.77
C ILE A 366 -2.00 9.57 13.89
N VAL A 367 -2.47 8.34 13.65
CA VAL A 367 -3.33 7.62 14.60
C VAL A 367 -2.50 6.99 15.72
N VAL A 368 -1.38 6.37 15.37
CA VAL A 368 -0.52 5.68 16.33
C VAL A 368 0.36 6.69 17.04
N GLU A 369 1.29 7.34 16.33
CA GLU A 369 2.32 8.21 16.93
C GLU A 369 1.73 9.50 17.54
N LYS A 370 0.48 9.87 17.19
CA LYS A 370 -0.17 11.15 17.55
C LYS A 370 0.73 12.36 17.31
N ASP A 371 1.58 12.27 16.29
CA ASP A 371 2.39 13.40 15.87
C ASP A 371 1.48 14.41 15.17
N LEU A 372 1.07 15.42 15.94
CA LEU A 372 0.32 16.58 15.45
C LEU A 372 1.27 17.67 14.91
N SER A 373 2.59 17.47 14.97
CA SER A 373 3.58 18.40 14.40
C SER A 373 3.78 18.13 12.91
N GLY A 374 2.78 18.50 12.11
CA GLY A 374 2.81 18.32 10.65
C GLY A 374 1.45 18.51 9.97
N LEU A 375 0.51 19.21 10.63
CA LEU A 375 -0.89 19.35 10.21
C LEU A 375 -1.12 20.37 9.07
N SER A 376 -0.07 20.76 8.34
CA SER A 376 -0.19 21.58 7.15
C SER A 376 -0.06 20.71 5.91
N SER A 377 -0.88 20.97 4.88
CA SER A 377 -0.70 20.46 3.52
C SER A 377 0.68 20.75 2.92
N ASP A 378 1.42 21.64 3.56
CA ASP A 378 2.72 22.13 3.12
C ASP A 378 3.89 21.35 3.77
N ASP A 379 3.61 20.30 4.55
CA ASP A 379 4.65 19.44 5.12
C ASP A 379 5.20 18.46 4.06
N GLU A 380 6.45 18.71 3.65
CA GLU A 380 7.17 17.90 2.67
C GLU A 380 7.32 16.43 3.11
N ARG A 381 7.29 16.13 4.41
CA ARG A 381 7.37 14.75 4.94
C ARG A 381 6.07 13.99 4.67
N LEU A 382 4.91 14.61 4.90
CA LEU A 382 3.61 14.01 4.62
C LEU A 382 3.37 13.88 3.11
N ALA A 383 3.71 14.90 2.33
CA ALA A 383 3.65 14.85 0.86
C ALA A 383 4.55 13.72 0.31
N GLY A 384 5.75 13.54 0.88
CA GLY A 384 6.66 12.45 0.53
C GLY A 384 6.12 11.06 0.92
N ILE A 385 5.47 10.93 2.09
CA ILE A 385 4.81 9.69 2.52
C ILE A 385 3.65 9.33 1.58
N VAL A 386 2.74 10.27 1.32
CA VAL A 386 1.60 10.05 0.43
C VAL A 386 2.10 9.72 -0.97
N ALA A 387 3.00 10.51 -1.54
CA ALA A 387 3.52 10.25 -2.88
C ALA A 387 4.23 8.88 -3.00
N ARG A 388 4.90 8.40 -1.94
CA ARG A 388 5.45 7.03 -1.89
C ARG A 388 4.35 5.98 -1.81
N ALA A 389 3.35 6.16 -0.94
CA ALA A 389 2.23 5.24 -0.82
C ALA A 389 1.43 5.14 -2.14
N VAL A 390 1.21 6.26 -2.83
CA VAL A 390 0.60 6.27 -4.18
C VAL A 390 1.45 5.50 -5.17
N ARG A 391 2.77 5.76 -5.21
CA ARG A 391 3.69 5.10 -6.15
C ARG A 391 3.80 3.59 -5.94
N MET A 392 3.71 3.13 -4.70
CA MET A 392 3.78 1.71 -4.35
C MET A 392 2.42 1.04 -4.25
N GLU A 393 1.34 1.76 -4.53
CA GLU A 393 -0.03 1.31 -4.29
C GLU A 393 -0.21 0.75 -2.87
N GLU A 394 0.41 1.40 -1.88
CA GLU A 394 0.33 1.06 -0.46
C GLU A 394 -1.01 1.57 0.10
N GLY A 395 -1.93 0.62 0.36
CA GLY A 395 -3.16 0.87 1.11
C GLY A 395 -2.97 0.69 2.62
N ILE A 396 -4.03 0.26 3.30
CA ILE A 396 -3.95 -0.21 4.69
C ILE A 396 -3.43 -1.64 4.72
N THR A 397 -2.28 -1.88 5.36
CA THR A 397 -1.56 -3.16 5.34
C THR A 397 -1.59 -3.86 6.70
N CYS A 398 -1.01 -5.06 6.81
CA CYS A 398 -0.86 -5.75 8.09
C CYS A 398 -0.23 -4.83 9.15
N ALA A 399 0.79 -4.06 8.77
CA ALA A 399 1.51 -3.15 9.65
C ALA A 399 0.69 -1.92 10.08
N ALA A 400 -0.48 -1.65 9.48
CA ALA A 400 -1.37 -0.61 9.98
C ALA A 400 -2.04 -1.06 11.29
N CYS A 401 -2.54 -2.29 11.31
CA CYS A 401 -3.26 -2.83 12.47
C CYS A 401 -2.35 -3.53 13.48
N HIS A 402 -1.31 -4.21 12.98
CA HIS A 402 -0.39 -4.99 13.79
C HIS A 402 0.91 -4.25 14.06
N GLY A 403 1.42 -4.42 15.28
CA GLY A 403 2.69 -3.87 15.72
C GLY A 403 2.60 -3.18 17.09
N ALA A 404 3.64 -2.43 17.44
CA ALA A 404 3.66 -1.70 18.68
C ALA A 404 2.77 -0.45 18.61
N ASP A 405 2.24 -0.05 19.76
CA ASP A 405 1.64 1.25 19.99
C ASP A 405 2.71 2.35 20.03
N ARG A 406 2.28 3.59 20.23
CA ARG A 406 3.16 4.76 20.30
C ARG A 406 4.16 4.77 21.45
N PHE A 407 4.00 3.89 22.43
CA PHE A 407 4.90 3.74 23.57
C PHE A 407 5.83 2.54 23.39
N GLY A 408 5.81 1.88 22.23
CA GLY A 408 6.57 0.66 21.98
C GLY A 408 5.96 -0.57 22.64
N ALA A 409 4.72 -0.48 23.15
CA ALA A 409 4.03 -1.60 23.78
C ALA A 409 3.14 -2.33 22.76
N PHE A 410 3.01 -3.65 22.91
CA PHE A 410 2.08 -4.45 22.11
C PHE A 410 0.79 -4.65 22.89
N ALA A 411 -0.38 -4.55 22.26
CA ALA A 411 -1.63 -4.94 22.90
C ALA A 411 -1.59 -6.42 23.31
N GLU A 412 -2.23 -6.77 24.44
CA GLU A 412 -2.25 -8.14 24.97
C GLU A 412 -2.97 -9.11 24.01
N GLY A 413 -2.33 -10.25 23.71
CA GLY A 413 -2.85 -11.31 22.82
C GLY A 413 -1.76 -12.08 22.06
N GLU A 414 -2.15 -13.11 21.29
CA GLU A 414 -1.22 -13.94 20.50
C GLU A 414 -0.71 -13.24 19.22
N ASN A 415 -1.43 -12.23 18.71
CA ASN A 415 -1.01 -11.41 17.58
C ASN A 415 -1.03 -9.92 17.98
N PRO A 416 0.11 -9.20 17.96
CA PRO A 416 0.20 -7.84 18.48
C PRO A 416 -0.62 -6.85 17.65
N LEU A 417 -1.68 -6.29 18.24
CA LEU A 417 -2.39 -5.15 17.68
C LEU A 417 -1.80 -3.84 18.22
N ARG A 418 -1.81 -2.79 17.40
CA ARG A 418 -1.30 -1.47 17.78
C ARG A 418 -2.16 -0.75 18.79
N ILE A 419 -3.47 -0.94 18.70
CA ILE A 419 -4.46 -0.38 19.62
C ILE A 419 -5.52 -1.46 19.95
N PRO A 420 -6.31 -1.28 21.02
CA PRO A 420 -7.31 -2.27 21.42
C PRO A 420 -8.27 -2.66 20.28
N ARG A 421 -8.69 -3.93 20.23
CA ARG A 421 -9.56 -4.49 19.18
C ARG A 421 -10.83 -3.68 18.95
N GLY A 422 -11.48 -3.22 20.01
CA GLY A 422 -12.70 -2.41 19.91
C GLY A 422 -12.49 -0.99 19.35
N GLU A 423 -11.25 -0.49 19.35
CA GLU A 423 -10.92 0.86 18.89
C GLU A 423 -10.32 0.88 17.48
N ILE A 424 -9.71 -0.23 17.05
CA ILE A 424 -8.92 -0.28 15.82
C ILE A 424 -9.73 0.08 14.57
N CYS A 425 -10.93 -0.47 14.43
CA CYS A 425 -11.80 -0.21 13.30
C CYS A 425 -12.37 1.22 13.38
N ALA A 426 -12.83 1.61 14.57
CA ALA A 426 -13.44 2.92 14.83
C ALA A 426 -12.47 4.09 14.68
N SER A 427 -11.15 3.84 14.66
CA SER A 427 -10.13 4.86 14.39
C SER A 427 -10.20 5.43 12.97
N CYS A 428 -10.69 4.64 12.00
CA CYS A 428 -10.91 5.08 10.61
C CYS A 428 -12.40 5.12 10.23
N HIS A 429 -13.20 4.16 10.72
CA HIS A 429 -14.62 4.03 10.40
C HIS A 429 -15.50 4.89 11.31
N ASN A 430 -15.32 6.20 11.19
CA ASN A 430 -16.03 7.20 11.97
C ASN A 430 -16.34 8.45 11.14
N GLY A 431 -17.36 9.19 11.56
CA GLY A 431 -17.72 10.49 10.98
C GLY A 431 -16.97 11.67 11.60
N ALA A 432 -15.75 11.53 12.13
CA ALA A 432 -15.07 12.58 12.90
C ALA A 432 -15.11 13.96 12.20
N GLY A 433 -15.46 14.99 12.99
CA GLY A 433 -15.67 16.35 12.50
C GLY A 433 -17.11 16.66 12.08
N ILE A 434 -18.00 15.65 12.08
CA ILE A 434 -19.43 15.82 11.93
C ILE A 434 -20.06 15.99 13.31
N ASP A 435 -20.62 17.16 13.55
CA ASP A 435 -21.63 17.34 14.59
C ASP A 435 -23.00 17.06 13.95
N PHE A 436 -23.59 15.91 14.31
CA PHE A 436 -24.88 15.46 13.78
C PHE A 436 -26.05 16.37 14.21
N ASP A 437 -25.85 17.23 15.22
CA ASP A 437 -26.86 18.14 15.75
C ASP A 437 -26.64 19.62 15.35
N ASP A 438 -25.42 20.02 14.97
CA ASP A 438 -25.04 21.41 14.64
C ASP A 438 -24.90 21.69 13.13
N TYR A 439 -25.13 20.71 12.24
CA TYR A 439 -25.19 20.87 10.76
C TYR A 439 -24.27 21.94 10.18
N ARG A 440 -22.98 21.94 10.54
CA ARG A 440 -22.03 22.94 10.03
C ARG A 440 -21.47 22.60 8.65
N LEU A 441 -22.11 21.70 7.91
CA LEU A 441 -21.50 21.13 6.72
C LEU A 441 -21.56 22.12 5.55
N ARG A 442 -20.41 22.78 5.35
CA ARG A 442 -19.90 23.24 4.06
C ARG A 442 -19.80 22.06 3.08
N GLY A 443 -20.95 21.54 2.65
CA GLY A 443 -21.12 20.64 1.52
C GLY A 443 -20.44 19.28 1.62
N SER A 444 -20.68 18.46 2.66
CA SER A 444 -20.32 17.04 2.58
C SER A 444 -21.47 16.10 2.90
N ALA A 445 -21.51 15.06 2.09
CA ALA A 445 -22.15 13.79 2.38
C ALA A 445 -21.58 13.20 3.68
N VAL A 446 -22.41 12.60 4.52
CA VAL A 446 -21.92 11.72 5.61
C VAL A 446 -21.11 10.59 4.96
N HIS A 447 -19.95 10.26 5.51
CA HIS A 447 -19.12 9.18 4.97
C HIS A 447 -18.70 8.26 6.12
N PHE A 448 -18.98 6.96 5.97
CA PHE A 448 -18.59 5.88 6.89
C PHE A 448 -18.81 6.17 8.40
N PRO A 449 -20.06 6.44 8.84
CA PRO A 449 -20.40 6.77 10.22
C PRO A 449 -20.57 5.52 11.12
N GLN A 450 -19.84 4.43 10.85
CA GLN A 450 -20.10 3.14 11.52
C GLN A 450 -19.93 3.22 13.03
N LYS A 451 -18.87 3.89 13.52
CA LYS A 451 -18.66 4.12 14.96
C LYS A 451 -19.88 4.79 15.59
N GLU A 452 -20.35 5.88 15.00
CA GLU A 452 -21.48 6.63 15.55
C GLU A 452 -22.80 5.87 15.41
N MET A 453 -22.96 5.06 14.36
CA MET A 453 -24.16 4.23 14.18
C MET A 453 -24.25 3.13 15.24
N VAL A 454 -23.16 2.40 15.45
CA VAL A 454 -23.07 1.38 16.50
C VAL A 454 -23.30 1.99 17.87
N ALA A 455 -22.76 3.18 18.15
CA ALA A 455 -22.96 3.89 19.41
C ALA A 455 -24.33 4.59 19.55
N GLY A 456 -25.18 4.56 18.52
CA GLY A 456 -26.49 5.20 18.54
C GLY A 456 -26.47 6.73 18.49
N HIS A 457 -25.37 7.32 18.00
CA HIS A 457 -25.16 8.77 17.87
C HIS A 457 -25.14 9.26 16.42
N ALA A 458 -25.19 8.36 15.43
CA ALA A 458 -25.22 8.74 14.02
C ALA A 458 -26.55 9.38 13.62
N GLY A 459 -26.48 10.33 12.69
CA GLY A 459 -27.65 10.99 12.13
C GLY A 459 -28.27 11.99 13.09
N SER A 460 -29.09 12.88 12.55
CA SER A 460 -29.71 13.96 13.29
C SER A 460 -31.13 13.61 13.70
N GLU A 461 -31.44 13.75 14.98
CA GLU A 461 -32.77 13.47 15.48
C GLU A 461 -33.78 14.55 15.03
N PRO A 462 -34.92 14.16 14.42
CA PRO A 462 -35.99 15.11 14.09
C PRO A 462 -36.58 15.76 15.36
N PRO A 463 -37.01 17.04 15.35
CA PRO A 463 -37.61 17.69 16.51
C PRO A 463 -38.86 16.99 17.07
N LEU A 464 -39.54 16.19 16.23
CA LEU A 464 -40.73 15.41 16.60
C LEU A 464 -40.39 14.03 17.19
N ALA A 465 -39.11 13.69 17.33
CA ALA A 465 -38.62 12.47 17.94
C ALA A 465 -39.03 12.37 19.42
N THR A 466 -39.43 11.17 19.85
CA THR A 466 -39.71 10.85 21.26
C THR A 466 -39.08 9.49 21.61
N GLY A 467 -38.70 9.25 22.86
CA GLY A 467 -38.10 7.99 23.34
C GLY A 467 -36.56 8.01 23.44
N THR A 468 -35.96 6.87 23.79
CA THR A 468 -34.50 6.69 23.89
C THR A 468 -33.91 6.26 22.54
N TRP A 469 -32.85 6.92 22.08
CA TRP A 469 -32.29 6.76 20.73
C TRP A 469 -30.88 6.16 20.69
N THR A 470 -30.29 5.96 21.86
CA THR A 470 -28.92 5.49 22.04
C THR A 470 -28.82 3.98 22.25
N ASP A 471 -29.95 3.26 22.23
CA ASP A 471 -29.96 1.82 22.50
C ASP A 471 -29.44 1.07 21.26
N SER A 472 -28.23 0.56 21.36
CA SER A 472 -27.69 -0.39 20.40
C SER A 472 -27.78 -1.80 20.97
N GLY A 473 -28.26 -2.75 20.17
CA GLY A 473 -28.27 -4.16 20.54
C GLY A 473 -26.87 -4.80 20.54
N HIS A 474 -25.82 -4.04 20.18
CA HIS A 474 -24.46 -4.54 19.98
C HIS A 474 -23.38 -3.64 20.62
N ASP A 475 -23.74 -2.61 21.38
CA ASP A 475 -22.76 -1.74 22.08
C ASP A 475 -22.04 -2.44 23.24
N PHE A 476 -22.63 -3.50 23.79
CA PHE A 476 -22.07 -4.28 24.90
C PHE A 476 -21.01 -5.30 24.46
N LEU A 477 -20.76 -5.44 23.15
CA LEU A 477 -19.83 -6.44 22.64
C LEU A 477 -18.39 -6.07 23.01
N PRO A 478 -17.63 -6.97 23.68
CA PRO A 478 -16.33 -6.64 24.28
C PRO A 478 -15.26 -6.23 23.25
N ASP A 479 -15.35 -6.76 22.03
CA ASP A 479 -14.43 -6.45 20.93
C ASP A 479 -15.10 -5.60 19.82
N SER A 480 -16.30 -5.04 20.10
CA SER A 480 -17.06 -4.17 19.18
C SER A 480 -17.14 -4.77 17.76
N CYS A 481 -16.68 -4.04 16.74
CA CYS A 481 -16.65 -4.42 15.33
C CYS A 481 -16.03 -5.81 15.09
N ALA A 482 -14.95 -6.13 15.81
CA ALA A 482 -14.25 -7.40 15.64
C ALA A 482 -15.05 -8.61 16.13
N SER A 483 -16.13 -8.42 16.86
CA SER A 483 -17.01 -9.53 17.28
C SER A 483 -17.84 -10.09 16.10
N CYS A 484 -18.10 -9.28 15.08
CA CYS A 484 -18.90 -9.68 13.91
C CYS A 484 -18.05 -9.86 12.65
N HIS A 485 -17.09 -8.95 12.44
CA HIS A 485 -16.24 -8.90 11.25
C HIS A 485 -15.04 -9.85 11.32
N PHE A 486 -14.78 -10.44 12.49
CA PHE A 486 -13.77 -11.46 12.71
C PHE A 486 -14.37 -12.60 13.55
N ASP A 487 -14.06 -13.85 13.20
CA ASP A 487 -14.40 -14.98 14.07
C ASP A 487 -13.37 -15.10 15.20
N THR A 488 -13.55 -14.28 16.24
CA THR A 488 -12.63 -14.21 17.39
C THR A 488 -12.98 -15.19 18.52
N ALA A 489 -14.18 -15.80 18.47
CA ALA A 489 -14.70 -16.62 19.56
C ALA A 489 -14.53 -18.13 19.35
N THR A 490 -14.29 -18.59 18.11
CA THR A 490 -14.14 -20.03 17.83
C THR A 490 -12.69 -20.49 18.07
N PRO A 491 -12.43 -21.38 19.04
CA PRO A 491 -11.07 -21.82 19.33
C PRO A 491 -10.42 -22.54 18.15
N GLY A 492 -9.19 -22.16 17.81
CA GLY A 492 -8.42 -22.76 16.73
C GLY A 492 -8.81 -22.31 15.31
N VAL A 493 -9.81 -21.43 15.18
CA VAL A 493 -10.12 -20.77 13.91
C VAL A 493 -9.18 -19.58 13.73
N LYS A 494 -8.61 -19.45 12.53
CA LYS A 494 -7.92 -18.23 12.11
C LYS A 494 -8.98 -17.27 11.59
N PRO A 495 -9.15 -16.08 12.19
CA PRO A 495 -10.12 -15.12 11.72
C PRO A 495 -9.85 -14.74 10.25
N SER A 496 -10.89 -14.75 9.42
CA SER A 496 -10.81 -14.19 8.06
C SER A 496 -10.44 -12.72 8.13
N HIS A 497 -9.58 -12.28 7.23
CA HIS A 497 -9.22 -10.87 7.03
C HIS A 497 -9.88 -10.32 5.76
N SER A 498 -11.01 -10.92 5.34
CA SER A 498 -11.93 -10.34 4.36
C SER A 498 -12.74 -9.18 4.95
N PHE A 499 -12.79 -9.06 6.29
CA PHE A 499 -13.60 -8.11 7.04
C PHE A 499 -15.10 -8.21 6.77
N GLN A 500 -15.57 -9.27 6.10
CA GLN A 500 -16.99 -9.50 5.87
C GLN A 500 -17.58 -10.29 7.03
N PRO A 501 -18.73 -9.90 7.59
CA PRO A 501 -19.40 -10.69 8.60
C PRO A 501 -19.90 -12.00 7.99
N GLU A 502 -19.71 -13.10 8.71
CA GLU A 502 -20.18 -14.42 8.30
C GLU A 502 -21.35 -14.87 9.18
N VAL A 503 -22.25 -15.70 8.65
CA VAL A 503 -23.38 -16.24 9.43
C VAL A 503 -22.92 -16.89 10.74
N LYS A 504 -21.76 -17.56 10.73
CA LYS A 504 -21.20 -18.22 11.91
C LYS A 504 -20.87 -17.26 13.06
N THR A 505 -20.51 -16.00 12.79
CA THR A 505 -20.24 -15.02 13.86
C THR A 505 -21.55 -14.60 14.54
N CYS A 506 -22.63 -14.45 13.77
CA CYS A 506 -23.97 -14.18 14.31
C CYS A 506 -24.50 -15.34 15.17
N GLN A 507 -24.24 -16.59 14.76
CA GLN A 507 -24.73 -17.80 15.44
C GLN A 507 -24.21 -17.95 16.88
N GLN A 508 -23.12 -17.27 17.23
CA GLN A 508 -22.54 -17.26 18.58
C GLN A 508 -23.51 -16.67 19.63
N CYS A 509 -24.37 -15.73 19.21
CA CYS A 509 -25.34 -15.07 20.09
C CYS A 509 -26.80 -15.30 19.65
N HIS A 510 -27.06 -15.40 18.34
CA HIS A 510 -28.41 -15.51 17.79
C HIS A 510 -28.90 -16.94 17.56
N GLY A 511 -28.11 -17.96 17.93
CA GLY A 511 -28.48 -19.37 17.75
C GLY A 511 -28.50 -19.78 16.28
N SER A 512 -29.47 -20.60 15.85
CA SER A 512 -29.52 -21.17 14.49
C SER A 512 -30.05 -20.20 13.43
N VAL A 513 -29.40 -19.04 13.27
CA VAL A 513 -29.66 -18.15 12.14
C VAL A 513 -29.03 -18.70 10.86
N GLY A 514 -29.74 -18.57 9.73
CA GLY A 514 -29.29 -19.04 8.42
C GLY A 514 -28.72 -17.93 7.51
N SER A 515 -28.78 -16.67 7.96
CA SER A 515 -28.36 -15.48 7.22
C SER A 515 -27.88 -14.41 8.20
N VAL A 516 -27.06 -13.47 7.71
CA VAL A 516 -26.72 -12.23 8.42
C VAL A 516 -27.90 -11.26 8.43
N ASP A 517 -28.84 -11.40 7.48
CA ASP A 517 -30.09 -10.66 7.44
C ASP A 517 -31.13 -11.31 8.37
N ILE A 518 -30.99 -11.05 9.66
CA ILE A 518 -31.82 -11.65 10.71
C ILE A 518 -33.27 -11.10 10.62
N PRO A 519 -34.31 -11.95 10.73
CA PRO A 519 -35.71 -11.53 10.64
C PRO A 519 -36.03 -10.34 11.54
N ALA A 520 -36.67 -9.32 10.95
CA ALA A 520 -37.13 -8.16 11.65
C ALA A 520 -38.35 -8.47 12.53
N SER A 521 -38.60 -7.60 13.52
CA SER A 521 -39.76 -7.75 14.42
C SER A 521 -41.09 -7.25 13.84
N GLY A 522 -41.07 -6.65 12.65
CA GLY A 522 -42.25 -6.13 11.96
C GLY A 522 -41.91 -5.51 10.62
N ASP A 523 -42.95 -5.23 9.84
CA ASP A 523 -42.93 -4.53 8.55
C ASP A 523 -42.69 -3.04 8.83
N PHE A 524 -41.45 -2.59 8.69
CA PHE A 524 -41.01 -1.24 9.02
C PHE A 524 -41.04 -0.29 7.83
N ASP A 525 -41.04 -0.79 6.59
CA ASP A 525 -41.13 0.04 5.39
C ASP A 525 -42.56 0.16 4.82
N GLY A 526 -43.48 -0.70 5.27
CA GLY A 526 -44.89 -0.69 4.96
C GLY A 526 -45.25 -1.41 3.66
N ASP A 527 -44.40 -2.29 3.15
CA ASP A 527 -44.64 -3.02 1.90
C ASP A 527 -45.58 -4.24 2.05
N GLY A 528 -45.93 -4.59 3.28
CA GLY A 528 -46.82 -5.70 3.64
C GLY A 528 -46.11 -7.03 3.91
N ALA A 529 -44.78 -7.09 3.84
CA ALA A 529 -43.96 -8.22 4.21
C ALA A 529 -43.15 -7.93 5.48
N VAL A 530 -42.80 -8.98 6.23
CA VAL A 530 -41.80 -8.88 7.31
C VAL A 530 -40.55 -9.58 6.81
N GLU A 531 -39.55 -8.79 6.47
CA GLU A 531 -38.27 -9.25 5.92
C GLU A 531 -37.20 -9.38 7.02
N GLY A 532 -35.95 -9.59 6.63
CA GLY A 532 -34.82 -9.35 7.52
C GLY A 532 -34.55 -7.85 7.69
N ILE A 533 -33.82 -7.48 8.75
CA ILE A 533 -33.54 -6.07 9.08
C ILE A 533 -32.92 -5.28 7.92
N GLN A 534 -32.14 -5.94 7.05
CA GLN A 534 -31.54 -5.31 5.88
C GLN A 534 -32.57 -5.06 4.77
N GLY A 535 -33.53 -5.96 4.58
CA GLY A 535 -34.68 -5.75 3.69
C GLY A 535 -35.48 -4.52 4.11
N GLU A 536 -35.96 -4.54 5.35
CA GLU A 536 -36.73 -3.45 5.97
C GLU A 536 -36.02 -2.08 5.89
N THR A 537 -34.72 -2.04 6.19
CA THR A 537 -33.95 -0.80 6.12
C THR A 537 -33.75 -0.33 4.68
N THR A 538 -33.54 -1.26 3.73
CA THR A 538 -33.39 -0.94 2.31
C THR A 538 -34.70 -0.40 1.73
N GLY A 539 -35.83 -1.00 2.09
CA GLY A 539 -37.16 -0.55 1.76
C GLY A 539 -37.44 0.87 2.28
N LEU A 540 -37.15 1.12 3.56
CA LEU A 540 -37.27 2.44 4.17
C LEU A 540 -36.39 3.51 3.48
N LEU A 541 -35.16 3.16 3.10
CA LEU A 541 -34.29 4.05 2.31
C LEU A 541 -34.94 4.41 0.97
N ALA A 542 -35.60 3.46 0.30
CA ALA A 542 -36.31 3.71 -0.95
C ALA A 542 -37.55 4.60 -0.73
N VAL A 543 -38.34 4.33 0.31
CA VAL A 543 -39.52 5.12 0.67
C VAL A 543 -39.15 6.58 1.00
N LEU A 544 -38.12 6.79 1.81
CA LEU A 544 -37.66 8.14 2.16
C LEU A 544 -37.08 8.87 0.94
N LYS A 545 -36.30 8.18 0.10
CA LYS A 545 -35.78 8.73 -1.16
C LYS A 545 -36.91 9.22 -2.07
N ALA A 546 -37.97 8.42 -2.22
CA ALA A 546 -39.13 8.81 -3.02
C ALA A 546 -39.83 10.05 -2.44
N ALA A 547 -40.00 10.12 -1.12
CA ALA A 547 -40.58 11.29 -0.46
C ALA A 547 -39.73 12.56 -0.62
N ILE A 548 -38.41 12.44 -0.55
CA ILE A 548 -37.47 13.54 -0.79
C ILE A 548 -37.61 14.07 -2.22
N LEU A 549 -37.60 13.17 -3.22
CA LEU A 549 -37.74 13.56 -4.63
C LEU A 549 -39.12 14.16 -4.94
N ALA A 550 -40.17 13.71 -4.25
CA ALA A 550 -41.51 14.30 -4.36
C ALA A 550 -41.58 15.70 -3.74
N ALA A 551 -40.86 15.93 -2.63
CA ALA A 551 -40.79 17.23 -1.97
C ALA A 551 -39.93 18.24 -2.75
N ASP A 552 -38.87 17.78 -3.41
CA ASP A 552 -38.00 18.60 -4.26
C ASP A 552 -37.37 17.77 -5.40
N PRO A 553 -37.89 17.87 -6.63
CA PRO A 553 -37.38 17.11 -7.78
C PRO A 553 -36.02 17.61 -8.31
N THR A 554 -35.50 18.71 -7.76
CA THR A 554 -34.16 19.23 -8.12
C THR A 554 -33.03 18.56 -7.33
N VAL A 555 -33.38 17.74 -6.34
CA VAL A 555 -32.44 16.90 -5.59
C VAL A 555 -31.99 15.73 -6.46
N THR A 556 -30.73 15.35 -6.30
CA THR A 556 -30.13 14.19 -6.95
C THR A 556 -29.52 13.25 -5.91
N PHE A 557 -29.53 11.96 -6.23
CA PHE A 557 -28.86 10.91 -5.48
C PHE A 557 -27.90 10.21 -6.44
N ASP A 558 -26.60 10.32 -6.20
CA ASP A 558 -25.56 9.64 -6.97
C ASP A 558 -24.73 8.72 -6.06
N GLY A 559 -23.71 8.07 -6.61
CA GLY A 559 -22.82 7.17 -5.85
C GLY A 559 -22.06 7.85 -4.71
N TRP A 560 -22.09 9.19 -4.64
CA TRP A 560 -21.46 9.99 -3.60
C TRP A 560 -22.46 10.54 -2.57
N GLY A 561 -23.75 10.24 -2.73
CA GLY A 561 -24.79 10.54 -1.74
C GLY A 561 -25.84 11.56 -2.19
N PHE A 562 -26.39 12.29 -1.22
CA PHE A 562 -27.47 13.26 -1.43
C PHE A 562 -26.90 14.61 -1.87
N ARG A 563 -27.40 15.15 -2.99
CA ARG A 563 -26.95 16.44 -3.53
C ARG A 563 -28.13 17.34 -3.90
N LYS A 564 -28.08 18.59 -3.43
CA LYS A 564 -28.99 19.67 -3.85
C LYS A 564 -28.20 20.76 -4.58
N SER A 565 -28.46 20.93 -5.87
CA SER A 565 -27.76 21.90 -6.71
C SER A 565 -27.96 23.34 -6.20
N GLY A 566 -26.90 24.15 -6.22
CA GLY A 566 -26.96 25.58 -5.91
C GLY A 566 -27.04 25.95 -4.41
N VAL A 567 -26.85 25.00 -3.48
CA VAL A 567 -26.80 25.28 -2.05
C VAL A 567 -25.35 25.15 -1.54
N PRO A 568 -24.61 26.26 -1.37
CA PRO A 568 -23.23 26.22 -0.92
C PRO A 568 -23.18 26.00 0.60
N GLY A 569 -23.20 24.73 1.01
CA GLY A 569 -23.14 24.34 2.41
C GLY A 569 -24.43 24.66 3.17
N LEU A 570 -24.92 23.67 3.92
CA LEU A 570 -26.06 23.90 4.80
C LEU A 570 -25.52 24.64 6.02
N VAL A 571 -25.86 25.92 6.19
CA VAL A 571 -25.54 26.70 7.39
C VAL A 571 -26.86 27.15 8.01
N GLY A 572 -27.15 26.68 9.23
CA GLY A 572 -28.38 26.97 9.97
C GLY A 572 -29.17 25.71 10.35
N ALA A 573 -30.30 25.90 11.05
CA ALA A 573 -31.18 24.79 11.42
C ALA A 573 -31.72 24.09 10.15
N PRO A 574 -31.69 22.75 10.07
CA PRO A 574 -32.10 22.05 8.87
C PRO A 574 -33.59 22.22 8.61
N THR A 575 -33.93 22.48 7.36
CA THR A 575 -35.28 22.20 6.87
C THR A 575 -35.57 20.70 6.96
N PRO A 576 -36.85 20.28 7.06
CA PRO A 576 -37.22 18.86 7.02
C PRO A 576 -36.60 18.10 5.84
N LEU A 577 -36.54 18.73 4.65
CA LEU A 577 -35.91 18.16 3.45
C LEU A 577 -34.40 17.89 3.65
N GLN A 578 -33.69 18.82 4.27
CA GLN A 578 -32.24 18.70 4.50
C GLN A 578 -31.94 17.61 5.53
N ARG A 579 -32.70 17.56 6.64
CA ARG A 579 -32.55 16.50 7.63
C ARG A 579 -32.91 15.13 7.06
N ALA A 580 -33.97 15.04 6.25
CA ALA A 580 -34.33 13.81 5.57
C ALA A 580 -33.21 13.32 4.62
N GLY A 581 -32.64 14.20 3.80
CA GLY A 581 -31.51 13.86 2.93
C GLY A 581 -30.27 13.42 3.72
N TYR A 582 -29.96 14.13 4.79
CA TYR A 582 -28.81 13.85 5.66
C TYR A 582 -28.93 12.52 6.42
N ASN A 583 -30.11 12.22 6.97
CA ASN A 583 -30.36 10.95 7.66
C ASN A 583 -30.43 9.77 6.68
N TRP A 584 -31.02 9.98 5.50
CA TRP A 584 -30.98 8.98 4.41
C TRP A 584 -29.53 8.62 4.08
N GLU A 585 -28.70 9.64 3.91
CA GLU A 585 -27.29 9.46 3.58
C GLU A 585 -26.50 8.82 4.71
N THR A 586 -26.75 9.22 5.96
CA THR A 586 -26.13 8.59 7.14
C THR A 586 -26.37 7.08 7.15
N VAL A 587 -27.63 6.64 7.01
CA VAL A 587 -27.98 5.22 7.04
C VAL A 587 -27.49 4.49 5.79
N SER A 588 -27.52 5.14 4.63
CA SER A 588 -26.98 4.59 3.38
C SER A 588 -25.46 4.38 3.46
N GLN A 589 -24.73 5.35 4.03
CA GLN A 589 -23.27 5.37 4.08
C GLN A 589 -22.69 4.57 5.25
N ASP A 590 -23.50 4.27 6.27
CA ASP A 590 -23.18 3.24 7.26
C ASP A 590 -22.98 1.88 6.58
N GLY A 591 -23.73 1.58 5.51
CA GLY A 591 -23.53 0.42 4.65
C GLY A 591 -24.00 -0.91 5.23
N SER A 592 -24.27 -0.99 6.54
CA SER A 592 -24.72 -2.23 7.20
C SER A 592 -26.17 -2.60 6.90
N LYS A 593 -26.93 -1.66 6.31
CA LYS A 593 -28.39 -1.75 6.11
C LYS A 593 -29.11 -2.02 7.44
N GLY A 594 -28.68 -1.34 8.50
CA GLY A 594 -29.32 -1.42 9.82
C GLY A 594 -28.78 -2.52 10.73
N LEU A 595 -27.80 -3.34 10.32
CA LEU A 595 -27.20 -4.34 11.22
C LEU A 595 -26.39 -3.72 12.37
N HIS A 596 -25.71 -2.58 12.12
CA HIS A 596 -24.96 -1.89 13.17
C HIS A 596 -25.86 -1.38 14.28
N ASN A 597 -27.03 -0.82 13.94
CA ASN A 597 -28.06 -0.43 14.90
C ASN A 597 -29.43 -0.30 14.23
N GLY A 598 -30.22 -1.38 14.21
CA GLY A 598 -31.51 -1.40 13.53
C GLY A 598 -32.53 -0.44 14.15
N THR A 599 -32.48 -0.25 15.47
CA THR A 599 -33.33 0.72 16.17
C THR A 599 -33.05 2.14 15.69
N ARG A 600 -31.78 2.54 15.68
CA ARG A 600 -31.37 3.88 15.23
C ARG A 600 -31.69 4.08 13.76
N ALA A 601 -31.31 3.15 12.88
CA ALA A 601 -31.51 3.25 11.44
C ALA A 601 -33.00 3.41 11.07
N ILE A 602 -33.86 2.51 11.56
CA ILE A 602 -35.31 2.55 11.30
C ILE A 602 -35.91 3.86 11.80
N ARG A 603 -35.60 4.26 13.04
CA ARG A 603 -36.17 5.48 13.63
C ARG A 603 -35.76 6.75 12.90
N LEU A 604 -34.48 6.86 12.51
CA LEU A 604 -34.00 8.01 11.73
C LEU A 604 -34.81 8.13 10.43
N LEU A 605 -34.97 7.03 9.69
CA LEU A 605 -35.67 7.04 8.41
C LEU A 605 -37.17 7.35 8.56
N GLN A 606 -37.85 6.67 9.49
CA GLN A 606 -39.28 6.85 9.73
C GLN A 606 -39.62 8.25 10.27
N GLN A 607 -38.84 8.77 11.22
CA GLN A 607 -39.10 10.12 11.75
C GLN A 607 -38.71 11.20 10.74
N SER A 608 -37.67 11.00 9.92
CA SER A 608 -37.38 11.91 8.80
C SER A 608 -38.50 11.94 7.76
N TYR A 609 -39.09 10.78 7.43
CA TYR A 609 -40.27 10.72 6.56
C TYR A 609 -41.43 11.50 7.17
N ARG A 610 -41.67 11.33 8.48
CA ARG A 610 -42.75 12.01 9.19
C ARG A 610 -42.57 13.52 9.27
N GLU A 611 -41.36 13.98 9.56
CA GLU A 611 -41.04 15.41 9.57
C GLU A 611 -41.22 16.03 8.17
N LEU A 612 -40.83 15.32 7.12
CA LEU A 612 -40.91 15.79 5.73
C LEU A 612 -42.34 15.82 5.19
N THR A 613 -43.14 14.79 5.46
CA THR A 613 -44.47 14.60 4.84
C THR A 613 -45.63 15.00 5.74
N GLY A 614 -45.40 15.09 7.06
CA GLY A 614 -46.44 15.28 8.07
C GLY A 614 -47.22 14.01 8.42
N ALA A 615 -46.87 12.85 7.86
CA ALA A 615 -47.54 11.57 8.09
C ALA A 615 -46.54 10.45 8.41
N ASN A 616 -47.00 9.41 9.10
CA ASN A 616 -46.20 8.19 9.27
C ASN A 616 -45.97 7.50 7.92
N VAL A 617 -44.94 6.65 7.84
CA VAL A 617 -44.73 5.78 6.68
C VAL A 617 -46.00 4.93 6.49
N PRO A 618 -46.66 4.98 5.32
CA PRO A 618 -47.90 4.26 5.10
C PRO A 618 -47.70 2.75 5.27
N GLY A 619 -48.61 2.08 6.00
CA GLY A 619 -48.55 0.63 6.20
C GLY A 619 -47.53 0.16 7.25
N ALA A 620 -46.49 0.94 7.52
CA ALA A 620 -45.40 0.54 8.40
C ALA A 620 -45.78 0.48 9.89
N VAL A 621 -45.15 -0.46 10.58
CA VAL A 621 -45.00 -0.48 12.03
C VAL A 621 -44.02 0.62 12.42
N MET A 622 -44.47 1.58 13.23
CA MET A 622 -43.63 2.69 13.68
C MET A 622 -42.77 2.28 14.87
N ARG A 623 -41.51 2.73 14.89
CA ARG A 623 -40.55 2.43 15.96
C ARG A 623 -40.16 3.63 16.81
#